data_AF-A0A972VDX3-F1
#
_entry.id   AF-A0A972VDX3-F1
#
_cell.length_a   1.000
_cell.length_b   1.000
_cell.length_c   1.000
_cell.angle_alpha   90.00
_cell.angle_beta   90.00
_cell.angle_gamma   90.00
#
_symmetry.space_group_name_H-M   'P 1'
#
loop_
_entity.id
_entity.type
_entity.pdbx_description
1 polymer ?
#
loop_
_entity_poly.entity_id
_entity_poly.type
_entity_poly.pdbx_seq_one_letter_code
_entity_poly.pdbx_strand_id
1 'polypeptide(L)'
;MKDGICLCVLVIAVLFGTQGHAMPEQPSEVEEIIIVFKTHFDIGYTDHAESVLQNYSGPMINSALSIMDKTRALPGDKRFVWTLPG
;
A
#
# COMPACT_ATOMS: atom_id res chain seq x y z
N MET A 1 -37.51 -34.75 35.54
CA MET A 1 -36.28 -34.21 36.17
C MET A 1 -35.03 -34.37 35.29
N LYS A 2 -35.18 -34.68 33.98
CA LYS A 2 -34.05 -34.88 33.05
C LYS A 2 -34.06 -33.86 31.89
N ASP A 3 -35.14 -33.12 31.76
CA ASP A 3 -35.42 -32.24 30.61
C ASP A 3 -34.95 -30.79 30.85
N GLY A 4 -34.77 -30.40 32.12
CA GLY A 4 -34.30 -29.07 32.51
C GLY A 4 -32.79 -28.88 32.47
N ILE A 5 -32.00 -29.97 32.47
CA ILE A 5 -30.53 -29.90 32.44
C ILE A 5 -30.04 -29.60 31.01
N CYS A 6 -30.73 -30.15 30.00
CA CYS A 6 -30.35 -29.96 28.59
C CYS A 6 -30.60 -28.52 28.10
N LEU A 7 -31.68 -27.88 28.55
CA LEU A 7 -32.03 -26.51 28.16
C LEU A 7 -31.07 -25.47 28.77
N CYS A 8 -30.62 -25.68 30.02
CA CYS A 8 -29.67 -24.78 30.68
C CYS A 8 -28.27 -24.81 30.04
N VAL A 9 -27.81 -25.97 29.57
CA VAL A 9 -26.48 -26.11 28.95
C VAL A 9 -26.41 -25.41 27.59
N LEU A 10 -27.50 -25.44 26.81
CA LEU A 10 -27.55 -24.79 25.49
C LEU A 10 -27.54 -23.26 25.59
N VAL A 11 -28.19 -22.69 26.60
CA VAL A 11 -28.22 -21.22 26.85
C VAL A 11 -26.84 -20.72 27.30
N ILE A 12 -26.11 -21.52 28.09
CA ILE A 12 -24.76 -21.17 28.54
C ILE A 12 -23.80 -21.10 27.34
N ALA A 13 -23.85 -22.05 26.41
CA ALA A 13 -22.97 -22.06 25.23
C ALA A 13 -23.19 -20.87 24.27
N VAL A 14 -24.39 -20.31 24.22
CA VAL A 14 -24.70 -19.13 23.37
C VAL A 14 -24.28 -17.81 24.06
N LEU A 15 -24.30 -17.75 25.40
CA LEU A 15 -23.85 -16.57 26.15
C LEU A 15 -22.32 -16.46 26.24
N PHE A 16 -21.60 -17.58 26.14
CA PHE A 16 -20.15 -17.59 25.92
C PHE A 16 -19.88 -17.56 24.41
N GLY A 17 -20.31 -16.47 23.77
CA GLY A 17 -20.00 -16.18 22.38
C GLY A 17 -18.53 -16.45 22.09
N THR A 18 -18.24 -16.99 20.91
CA THR A 18 -16.89 -17.20 20.41
C THR A 18 -16.09 -15.91 20.54
N GLN A 19 -15.31 -15.81 21.61
CA GLN A 19 -14.27 -14.80 21.74
C GLN A 19 -13.27 -15.11 20.64
N GLY A 20 -13.46 -14.48 19.48
CA GLY A 20 -12.45 -14.41 18.44
C GLY A 20 -11.23 -13.79 19.11
N HIS A 21 -10.27 -14.61 19.48
CA HIS A 21 -8.99 -14.12 19.97
C HIS A 21 -8.34 -13.45 18.78
N ALA A 22 -8.37 -12.12 18.75
CA ALA A 22 -7.48 -11.37 17.88
C ALA A 22 -6.07 -11.80 18.25
N MET A 23 -5.37 -12.45 17.32
CA MET A 23 -3.96 -12.75 17.51
C MET A 23 -3.25 -11.41 17.75
N PRO A 24 -2.41 -11.30 18.79
CA PRO A 24 -1.63 -10.09 19.00
C PRO A 24 -0.77 -9.86 17.76
N GLU A 25 -0.95 -8.68 17.17
CA GLU A 25 -0.14 -8.19 16.05
C GLU A 25 1.33 -8.28 16.47
N GLN A 26 2.08 -9.20 15.86
CA GLN A 26 3.50 -9.36 16.15
C GLN A 26 4.23 -8.11 15.66
N PRO A 27 5.03 -7.43 16.50
CA PRO A 27 5.76 -6.25 16.07
C PRO A 27 6.71 -6.63 14.93
N SER A 28 6.63 -5.95 13.79
CA SER A 28 7.63 -6.11 12.74
C SER A 28 8.95 -5.51 13.21
N GLU A 29 10.07 -6.24 13.10
CA GLU A 29 11.42 -5.71 13.33
C GLU A 29 11.87 -4.66 12.29
N VAL A 30 11.00 -4.29 11.35
CA VAL A 30 11.30 -3.35 10.26
C VAL A 30 11.29 -1.91 10.77
N GLU A 31 12.44 -1.25 10.67
CA GLU A 31 12.63 0.15 11.09
C GLU A 31 12.04 1.16 10.08
N GLU A 32 12.28 0.95 8.77
CA GLU A 32 11.83 1.86 7.72
C GLU A 32 11.59 1.12 6.39
N ILE A 33 10.60 1.57 5.63
CA ILE A 33 10.33 1.10 4.27
C ILE A 33 10.43 2.30 3.32
N ILE A 34 11.39 2.25 2.40
CA ILE A 34 11.58 3.27 1.35
C ILE A 34 11.05 2.71 0.03
N ILE A 35 10.04 3.36 -0.54
CA ILE A 35 9.47 2.99 -1.83
C ILE A 35 10.09 3.86 -2.93
N VAL A 36 10.82 3.23 -3.85
CA VAL A 36 11.46 3.93 -4.97
C VAL A 36 10.87 3.46 -6.29
N PHE A 37 10.32 4.40 -7.06
CA PHE A 37 9.89 4.16 -8.44
C PHE A 37 10.99 4.59 -9.40
N LYS A 38 11.56 3.62 -10.12
CA LYS A 38 12.56 3.83 -11.18
C LYS A 38 11.95 3.40 -12.51
N THR A 39 12.21 4.18 -13.55
CA THR A 39 11.97 3.77 -14.93
C THR A 39 13.28 3.74 -15.70
N HIS A 40 13.51 2.64 -16.42
CA HIS A 40 14.58 2.51 -17.41
C HIS A 40 14.05 2.98 -18.77
N PHE A 41 14.84 3.71 -19.55
CA PHE A 41 14.44 4.19 -20.86
C PHE A 41 15.40 3.69 -21.93
N ASP A 42 14.89 2.82 -22.80
CA ASP A 42 15.63 2.30 -23.94
C ASP A 42 15.34 3.14 -25.18
N ILE A 43 16.16 4.16 -25.41
CA ILE A 43 16.02 5.09 -26.53
C ILE A 43 16.32 4.34 -27.84
N GLY A 44 15.29 4.10 -28.66
CA GLY A 44 15.45 3.45 -29.96
C GLY A 44 15.38 1.92 -29.95
N TYR A 45 14.93 1.29 -28.86
CA TYR A 45 14.81 -0.18 -28.78
C TYR A 45 13.43 -0.70 -29.21
N THR A 46 12.40 -0.41 -28.43
CA THR A 46 11.01 -0.88 -28.70
C THR A 46 10.22 0.07 -29.58
N ASP A 47 10.67 1.33 -29.68
CA ASP A 47 10.08 2.37 -30.52
C ASP A 47 11.22 3.30 -31.00
N HIS A 48 10.92 4.15 -31.98
CA HIS A 48 11.83 5.18 -32.46
C HIS A 48 12.31 6.06 -31.31
N ALA A 49 13.60 6.42 -31.35
CA ALA A 49 14.24 7.25 -30.35
C ALA A 49 13.46 8.55 -30.07
N GLU A 50 12.93 9.18 -31.12
CA GLU A 50 12.10 10.39 -30.99
C GLU A 50 10.81 10.13 -30.20
N SER A 51 10.06 9.08 -30.51
CA SER A 51 8.84 8.73 -29.80
C SER A 51 9.11 8.47 -28.32
N VAL A 52 10.18 7.74 -28.00
CA VAL A 52 10.60 7.46 -26.61
C VAL A 52 10.92 8.77 -25.89
N LEU A 53 11.69 9.66 -26.52
CA LEU A 53 12.04 10.95 -25.95
C LEU A 53 10.80 11.80 -25.70
N GLN A 54 9.91 11.94 -26.69
CA GLN A 54 8.68 12.72 -26.56
C GLN A 54 7.77 12.20 -25.44
N ASN A 55 7.62 10.88 -25.32
CA ASN A 55 6.82 10.26 -24.26
C ASN A 55 7.41 10.53 -22.87
N TYR A 56 8.73 10.41 -22.73
CA TYR A 56 9.39 10.67 -21.46
C TYR A 56 9.34 12.14 -21.08
N SER A 57 9.76 13.03 -22.00
CA SER A 57 9.86 14.46 -21.72
C SER A 57 8.51 15.17 -21.62
N GLY A 58 7.44 14.56 -22.12
CA GLY A 58 6.09 15.10 -22.09
C GLY A 58 5.20 14.40 -21.06
N PRO A 59 4.37 13.43 -21.47
CA PRO A 59 3.31 12.88 -20.63
C PRO A 59 3.80 12.24 -19.33
N MET A 60 4.98 11.60 -19.33
CA MET A 60 5.53 11.01 -18.11
C MET A 60 5.96 12.06 -17.10
N ILE A 61 6.71 13.08 -17.52
CA ILE A 61 7.09 14.20 -16.66
C ILE A 61 5.85 14.94 -16.14
N ASN A 62 4.84 15.19 -16.99
CA ASN A 62 3.58 15.81 -16.56
C ASN A 62 2.88 15.00 -15.44
N SER A 63 2.91 13.67 -15.54
CA SER A 63 2.35 12.79 -14.50
C SER A 63 3.13 12.90 -13.19
N ALA A 64 4.47 12.91 -13.26
CA ALA A 64 5.33 13.09 -12.09
C ALA A 64 5.04 14.41 -11.38
N LEU A 65 4.99 15.51 -12.13
CA LEU A 65 4.66 16.85 -11.60
C LEU A 65 3.28 16.85 -10.93
N SER A 66 2.27 16.21 -11.54
CA SER A 66 0.94 16.11 -10.94
C SER A 66 0.95 15.40 -9.58
N ILE A 67 1.74 14.34 -9.43
CA ILE A 67 1.86 13.62 -8.15
C ILE A 67 2.61 14.45 -7.11
N MET A 68 3.66 15.18 -7.52
CA MET A 68 4.35 16.13 -6.63
C MET A 68 3.39 17.19 -6.10
N ASP A 69 2.50 17.73 -6.93
CA ASP A 69 1.51 18.71 -6.51
C ASP A 69 0.47 18.11 -5.54
N LYS A 70 -0.05 16.92 -5.85
CA LYS A 70 -1.03 16.23 -5.00
C LYS A 70 -0.48 15.87 -3.62
N THR A 71 0.81 15.58 -3.54
CA THR A 71 1.46 15.18 -2.28
C THR A 71 2.08 16.34 -1.52
N ARG A 72 2.08 17.56 -2.07
CA ARG A 72 2.75 18.75 -1.52
C ARG A 72 2.34 19.09 -0.08
N ALA A 73 1.07 18.87 0.27
CA ALA A 73 0.54 19.17 1.61
C ALA A 73 0.89 18.11 2.67
N LEU A 74 1.45 16.96 2.27
CA LEU A 74 1.82 15.89 3.19
C LEU A 74 3.07 16.26 4.01
N PRO A 75 3.31 15.60 5.16
CA PRO A 75 4.61 15.61 5.83
C PRO A 75 5.74 15.21 4.88
N GLY A 76 6.95 15.74 5.07
CA GLY A 76 8.06 15.63 4.12
C GLY A 76 8.41 14.19 3.72
N ASP A 77 8.37 13.27 4.68
CA ASP A 77 8.62 11.83 4.51
C ASP A 77 7.50 11.08 3.75
N LYS A 78 6.35 11.74 3.55
CA LYS A 78 5.21 11.22 2.79
C LYS A 78 5.01 11.93 1.45
N ARG A 79 5.88 12.87 1.08
CA ARG A 79 5.82 13.56 -0.22
C ARG A 79 6.45 12.69 -1.30
N PHE A 80 5.90 12.77 -2.50
CA PHE A 80 6.59 12.26 -3.66
C PHE A 80 7.70 13.23 -4.06
N VAL A 81 8.94 12.72 -4.13
CA VAL A 81 10.12 13.49 -4.54
C VAL A 81 10.72 12.85 -5.78
N TRP A 82 10.75 13.60 -6.88
CA TRP A 82 11.46 13.20 -8.09
C TRP A 82 12.93 13.62 -7.99
N THR A 83 13.84 12.70 -8.29
CA THR A 83 15.28 12.98 -8.40
C THR A 83 15.77 12.58 -9.78
N LEU A 84 16.72 13.34 -10.32
CA LEU A 84 17.47 12.93 -11.50
C LEU A 84 18.79 12.29 -11.02
N PRO A 85 19.20 11.13 -11.54
CA PRO A 85 20.57 10.70 -11.37
C PRO A 85 21.46 11.72 -12.10
N GLY A 86 22.34 12.37 -11.34
CA GLY A 86 23.44 13.18 -11.87
C GLY A 86 24.58 12.31 -12.35
#